data_AF-A0A1I3IL51-F1
#
_entry.id   AF-A0A1I3IL51-F1
#
_cell.length_a   1.000
_cell.length_b   1.000
_cell.length_c   1.000
_cell.angle_alpha   90.00
_cell.angle_beta   90.00
_cell.angle_gamma   90.00
#
_symmetry.space_group_name_H-M   'P 1'
#
loop_
_entity.id
_entity.type
_entity.pdbx_description
1 polymer ?
#
loop_
_entity_poly.entity_id
_entity_poly.type
_entity_poly.pdbx_seq_one_letter_code
_entity_poly.pdbx_strand_id
1 'polypeptide(L)'
;MKKLKFYLIGLVPGILFVLFIFGKKDASCSYFPSARVKAETLTEIFKYSPDFKQETDAQKITEKFLRDSIFENGKIDFDRSNAQEKPFPKYLIMYPAKNPKFEIEFQKAKDTATFMSLKTLR
;
A
#
# COMPACT_ATOMS: atom_id res chain seq x y z
N MET A 1 10.93 -26.93 41.44
CA MET A 1 10.06 -25.74 41.64
C MET A 1 10.81 -24.42 41.94
N LYS A 2 11.91 -24.40 42.73
CA LYS A 2 12.59 -23.13 43.11
C LYS A 2 13.24 -22.37 41.94
N LYS A 3 13.87 -23.09 40.99
CA LYS A 3 14.53 -22.48 39.82
C LYS A 3 13.54 -21.82 38.86
N LEU A 4 12.38 -22.43 38.62
CA LEU A 4 11.34 -21.88 37.74
C LEU A 4 10.79 -20.54 38.25
N LYS A 5 10.57 -20.42 39.57
CA LYS A 5 10.15 -19.16 40.21
C LYS A 5 11.20 -18.06 40.06
N PHE A 6 12.48 -18.41 40.15
CA PHE A 6 13.59 -17.46 39.95
C PHE A 6 13.63 -16.89 38.52
N TYR A 7 13.45 -17.74 37.50
CA TYR A 7 13.39 -17.27 36.11
C TYR A 7 12.13 -16.44 35.81
N LEU A 8 10.98 -16.76 36.42
CA LEU A 8 9.74 -16.01 36.24
C LEU A 8 9.84 -14.56 36.74
N ILE A 9 10.63 -14.31 37.79
CA ILE A 9 10.83 -12.95 38.33
C ILE A 9 11.52 -12.02 37.31
N GLY A 10 12.39 -12.55 36.44
CA GLY A 10 12.97 -11.77 35.33
C GLY A 10 12.13 -11.80 34.06
N LEU A 11 11.51 -12.94 33.75
CA LEU A 11 10.74 -13.14 32.53
C LEU A 11 9.47 -12.28 32.50
N VAL A 12 8.72 -12.22 33.60
CA VAL A 12 7.45 -11.46 33.68
C VAL A 12 7.67 -9.96 33.44
N PRO A 13 8.56 -9.25 34.15
CA PRO A 13 8.81 -7.83 33.86
C PRO A 13 9.44 -7.62 32.49
N GLY A 14 10.26 -8.57 32.01
CA GLY A 14 10.82 -8.53 30.65
C GLY A 14 9.73 -8.56 29.56
N ILE A 15 8.75 -9.46 29.69
CA ILE A 15 7.61 -9.52 28.76
C ILE A 15 6.76 -8.25 28.86
N LEU A 16 6.49 -7.74 30.06
CA LEU A 16 5.74 -6.48 30.23
C LEU A 16 6.45 -5.30 29.56
N PHE A 17 7.78 -5.23 29.65
CA PHE A 17 8.57 -4.19 29.00
C PHE A 17 8.54 -4.28 27.48
N VAL A 18 8.65 -5.49 26.92
CA VAL A 18 8.50 -5.73 25.47
C VAL A 18 7.10 -5.34 25.00
N LEU A 19 6.06 -5.76 25.72
CA LEU A 19 4.68 -5.39 25.39
C LEU A 19 4.44 -3.89 25.53
N PHE A 20 5.09 -3.20 26.47
CA PHE A 20 5.00 -1.76 26.62
C PHE A 20 5.64 -1.01 25.44
N ILE A 21 6.81 -1.43 24.98
CA ILE A 21 7.51 -0.80 23.85
C ILE A 21 6.82 -1.10 22.51
N PHE A 22 6.41 -2.35 22.28
CA PHE A 22 5.90 -2.78 20.98
C PHE A 22 4.37 -2.82 20.89
N GLY A 23 3.65 -2.88 22.01
CA GLY A 23 2.19 -3.07 22.02
C GLY A 23 1.37 -1.91 21.48
N LYS A 24 1.97 -0.72 21.30
CA LYS A 24 1.32 0.45 20.66
C LYS A 24 1.90 0.80 19.29
N LYS A 25 2.88 0.04 18.81
CA LYS A 25 3.54 0.34 17.54
C LYS A 25 2.95 -0.56 16.47
N ASP A 26 2.16 0.02 15.56
CA ASP A 26 1.77 -0.62 14.30
C ASP A 26 3.00 -0.73 13.39
N ALA A 27 3.91 -1.63 13.76
CA ALA A 27 5.11 -1.94 12.99
C ALA A 27 4.72 -2.81 11.81
N SER A 28 4.13 -2.21 10.78
CA SER A 28 3.98 -2.87 9.48
C SER A 28 5.30 -2.74 8.71
N CYS A 29 5.86 -3.87 8.30
CA CYS A 29 7.03 -3.90 7.43
C CYS A 29 6.58 -4.45 6.07
N SER A 30 6.52 -3.57 5.06
CA SER A 30 6.20 -3.95 3.69
C SER A 30 7.37 -4.68 3.04
N TYR A 31 7.45 -6.00 3.23
CA TYR A 31 8.55 -6.82 2.69
C TYR A 31 8.44 -7.06 1.18
N PHE A 32 7.22 -7.17 0.65
CA PHE A 32 7.01 -7.44 -0.78
C PHE A 32 7.10 -6.18 -1.65
N PRO A 33 7.70 -6.23 -2.85
CA PRO A 33 7.82 -5.07 -3.74
C PRO A 33 6.50 -4.36 -4.00
N SER A 34 5.41 -5.10 -4.25
CA SER A 34 4.09 -4.50 -4.45
C SER A 34 3.58 -3.78 -3.20
N ALA A 35 3.78 -4.35 -2.00
CA ALA A 35 3.37 -3.72 -0.75
C ALA A 35 4.16 -2.44 -0.49
N ARG A 36 5.46 -2.46 -0.81
CA ARG A 36 6.33 -1.30 -0.70
C ARG A 36 5.88 -0.15 -1.60
N VAL A 37 5.65 -0.41 -2.89
CA VAL A 37 5.17 0.63 -3.83
C VAL A 37 3.86 1.23 -3.35
N LYS A 38 2.89 0.40 -2.94
CA LYS A 38 1.59 0.88 -2.44
C LYS A 38 1.74 1.72 -1.17
N ALA A 39 2.54 1.26 -0.20
CA ALA A 39 2.78 1.99 1.05
C ALA A 39 3.47 3.34 0.81
N GLU A 40 4.51 3.38 -0.03
CA GLU A 40 5.19 4.62 -0.40
C GLU A 40 4.21 5.58 -1.11
N THR A 41 3.46 5.09 -2.10
CA THR A 41 2.47 5.91 -2.82
C THR A 41 1.41 6.48 -1.89
N LEU A 42 0.88 5.71 -0.93
CA LEU A 42 -0.14 6.20 0.02
C LEU A 42 0.32 7.40 0.87
N THR A 43 1.64 7.57 1.06
CA THR A 43 2.21 8.72 1.78
C THR A 43 2.40 9.97 0.91
N GLU A 44 2.28 9.84 -0.41
CA GLU A 44 2.45 10.94 -1.37
C GLU A 44 1.15 11.71 -1.63
N ILE A 45 1.28 12.91 -2.19
CA ILE A 45 0.13 13.74 -2.60
C ILE A 45 -0.46 13.18 -3.90
N PHE A 46 -1.75 12.85 -3.90
CA PHE A 46 -2.44 12.31 -5.07
C PHE A 46 -2.80 13.45 -6.03
N LYS A 47 -2.40 13.32 -7.29
CA LYS A 47 -2.78 14.20 -8.40
C LYS A 47 -3.52 13.40 -9.45
N TYR A 48 -4.56 13.97 -10.02
CA TYR A 48 -5.41 13.26 -10.98
C TYR A 48 -5.38 14.00 -12.32
N SER A 49 -5.10 13.28 -13.40
CA SER A 49 -5.26 13.80 -14.76
C SER A 49 -6.75 14.09 -15.04
N PRO A 50 -7.07 14.97 -16.01
CA PRO A 50 -8.45 15.20 -16.42
C PRO A 50 -9.15 13.91 -16.87
N ASP A 51 -8.45 13.07 -17.63
CA ASP A 51 -8.97 11.80 -18.15
C ASP A 51 -9.27 10.82 -17.00
N PHE A 52 -8.34 10.68 -16.05
CA PHE A 52 -8.54 9.83 -14.88
C PHE A 52 -9.73 10.27 -14.05
N LYS A 53 -9.91 11.59 -13.84
CA LYS A 53 -11.09 12.10 -13.12
C LYS A 53 -12.38 11.71 -13.82
N GLN A 54 -12.46 11.91 -15.13
CA GLN A 54 -13.65 11.56 -15.92
C GLN A 54 -13.96 10.06 -15.82
N GLU A 55 -12.95 9.20 -15.92
CA GLU A 55 -13.10 7.75 -15.81
C GLU A 55 -13.53 7.32 -14.40
N THR A 56 -12.94 7.92 -13.35
CA THR A 56 -13.34 7.64 -11.96
C THR A 56 -14.75 8.10 -11.66
N ASP A 57 -15.17 9.25 -12.19
CA ASP A 57 -16.53 9.78 -12.01
C ASP A 57 -17.56 8.86 -12.68
N ALA A 58 -17.25 8.37 -13.89
CA ALA A 58 -18.09 7.40 -14.59
C ALA A 58 -18.24 6.07 -13.82
N GLN A 59 -17.18 5.63 -13.13
CA GLN A 59 -17.19 4.42 -12.30
C GLN A 59 -17.59 4.67 -10.84
N LYS A 60 -17.92 5.92 -10.47
CA LYS A 60 -18.24 6.34 -9.08
C LYS A 60 -17.14 6.00 -8.07
N ILE A 61 -15.89 6.09 -8.49
CA ILE A 61 -14.72 5.83 -7.65
C ILE A 61 -14.33 7.10 -6.91
N THR A 62 -14.52 7.09 -5.59
CA THR A 62 -14.08 8.19 -4.71
C THR A 62 -12.60 8.05 -4.34
N GLU A 63 -11.92 9.15 -4.01
CA GLU A 63 -10.55 9.11 -3.46
C GLU A 63 -10.42 8.16 -2.25
N LYS A 64 -11.42 8.14 -1.36
CA LYS A 64 -11.46 7.20 -0.23
C LYS A 64 -11.44 5.73 -0.70
N PHE A 65 -12.18 5.40 -1.76
CA PHE A 65 -12.19 4.05 -2.33
C PHE A 65 -10.85 3.71 -3.00
N LEU A 66 -10.25 4.68 -3.69
CA LEU A 66 -8.93 4.53 -4.28
C LEU A 66 -7.89 4.16 -3.20
N ARG A 67 -7.85 4.91 -2.10
CA ARG A 67 -6.90 4.66 -0.99
C ARG A 67 -7.22 3.38 -0.21
N ASP A 68 -8.44 3.27 0.30
CA ASP A 68 -8.80 2.23 1.29
C ASP A 68 -9.12 0.88 0.66
N SER A 69 -9.48 0.85 -0.63
CA SER A 69 -9.87 -0.40 -1.31
C SER A 69 -8.87 -0.77 -2.39
N ILE A 70 -8.60 0.13 -3.34
CA ILE A 70 -7.73 -0.18 -4.48
C ILE A 70 -6.27 -0.36 -4.04
N PHE A 71 -5.70 0.56 -3.25
CA PHE A 71 -4.32 0.40 -2.77
C PHE A 71 -4.17 -0.67 -1.69
N GLU A 72 -5.20 -0.91 -0.86
CA GLU A 72 -5.14 -1.97 0.15
C GLU A 72 -5.16 -3.37 -0.51
N ASN A 73 -6.16 -3.62 -1.37
CA ASN A 73 -6.44 -4.95 -1.91
C ASN A 73 -6.01 -5.16 -3.38
N GLY A 74 -5.39 -4.15 -4.00
CA GLY A 74 -4.84 -4.24 -5.35
C GLY A 74 -3.44 -4.82 -5.37
N LYS A 75 -3.00 -5.24 -6.56
CA LYS A 75 -1.67 -5.78 -6.83
C LYS A 75 -0.98 -4.93 -7.90
N ILE A 76 0.29 -4.60 -7.68
CA ILE A 76 1.11 -3.98 -8.71
C ILE A 76 1.50 -5.05 -9.73
N ASP A 77 1.19 -4.80 -10.99
CA ASP A 77 1.62 -5.62 -12.11
C ASP A 77 2.98 -5.11 -12.59
N PHE A 78 4.06 -5.70 -12.07
CA PHE A 78 5.42 -5.30 -12.43
C PHE A 78 5.81 -5.68 -13.86
N ASP A 79 5.14 -6.68 -14.45
CA ASP A 79 5.44 -7.13 -15.81
C ASP A 79 4.98 -6.09 -16.84
N ARG A 80 3.88 -5.38 -16.53
CA ARG A 80 3.34 -4.28 -17.34
C ARG A 80 3.71 -2.89 -16.84
N SER A 81 4.41 -2.77 -15.72
CA SER A 81 4.87 -1.50 -15.17
C SER A 81 6.25 -1.13 -15.70
N ASN A 82 6.47 0.16 -15.97
CA ASN A 82 7.79 0.69 -16.27
C ASN A 82 8.44 1.28 -15.01
N ALA A 83 8.81 0.40 -14.07
CA ALA A 83 9.36 0.79 -12.77
C ALA A 83 10.74 1.49 -12.84
N GLN A 84 11.40 1.48 -13.99
CA GLN A 84 12.70 2.14 -14.23
C GLN A 84 12.59 3.34 -15.18
N GLU A 85 11.37 3.74 -15.56
CA GLU A 85 11.16 4.85 -16.48
C GLU A 85 11.68 6.18 -15.88
N LYS A 86 12.30 6.99 -16.74
CA LYS A 86 12.76 8.34 -16.42
C LYS A 86 11.86 9.36 -17.13
N PRO A 87 11.52 10.50 -16.49
CA PRO A 87 12.05 11.01 -15.22
C PRO A 87 11.45 10.35 -13.97
N PHE A 88 10.28 9.73 -14.07
CA PHE A 88 9.62 9.08 -12.94
C PHE A 88 9.04 7.72 -13.34
N PRO A 89 9.13 6.71 -12.45
CA PRO A 89 8.62 5.38 -12.70
C PRO A 89 7.10 5.36 -12.86
N LYS A 90 6.62 4.52 -13.78
CA LYS A 90 5.20 4.27 -14.01
C LYS A 90 4.81 2.89 -13.52
N TYR A 91 3.68 2.82 -12.83
CA TYR A 91 3.14 1.61 -12.24
C TYR A 91 1.71 1.36 -12.70
N LEU A 92 1.39 0.09 -12.85
CA LEU A 92 0.04 -0.41 -13.08
C LEU A 92 -0.45 -1.13 -11.82
N ILE A 93 -1.57 -0.68 -11.26
CA ILE A 93 -2.25 -1.40 -10.18
C ILE A 93 -3.53 -2.06 -10.71
N MET A 94 -3.65 -3.36 -10.44
CA MET A 94 -4.85 -4.14 -10.74
C MET A 94 -5.68 -4.31 -9.47
N TYR A 95 -6.99 -4.08 -9.57
CA TYR A 95 -7.91 -4.27 -8.45
C TYR A 95 -9.20 -4.96 -8.88
N PRO A 96 -9.70 -5.95 -8.09
CA PRO A 96 -9.03 -6.58 -6.95
C PRO A 96 -7.82 -7.41 -7.40
N ALA A 97 -6.91 -7.77 -6.47
CA ALA A 97 -5.73 -8.59 -6.80
C ALA A 97 -6.08 -9.97 -7.39
N LYS A 98 -7.27 -10.50 -7.09
CA LYS A 98 -7.85 -11.71 -7.69
C LYS A 98 -9.05 -11.31 -8.52
N ASN A 99 -9.11 -11.74 -9.78
CA ASN A 99 -10.14 -11.36 -10.77
C ASN A 99 -10.25 -9.83 -10.91
N PRO A 100 -9.22 -9.19 -11.47
CA PRO A 100 -9.14 -7.74 -11.55
C PRO A 100 -10.25 -7.17 -12.44
N LYS A 101 -10.87 -6.09 -11.95
CA LYS A 101 -11.93 -5.33 -12.62
C LYS A 101 -11.46 -3.96 -13.09
N PHE A 102 -10.48 -3.40 -12.39
CA PHE A 102 -9.90 -2.11 -12.70
C PHE A 102 -8.40 -2.26 -12.89
N GLU A 103 -7.88 -1.55 -13.88
CA GLU A 103 -6.46 -1.28 -14.05
C GLU A 103 -6.25 0.22 -13.96
N ILE A 104 -5.33 0.65 -13.13
CA ILE A 104 -5.01 2.07 -12.97
C ILE A 104 -3.53 2.27 -13.25
N GLU A 105 -3.24 3.18 -14.17
CA GLU A 105 -1.88 3.62 -14.47
C GLU A 105 -1.59 4.90 -13.68
N PHE A 106 -0.48 4.89 -12.95
CA PHE A 106 -0.02 6.05 -12.19
C PHE A 106 1.50 6.21 -12.27
N GLN A 107 1.95 7.45 -12.19
CA GLN A 107 3.35 7.81 -12.15
C GLN A 107 3.73 8.27 -10.75
N LYS A 108 4.81 7.71 -10.20
CA LYS A 108 5.27 8.02 -8.84
C LYS A 108 6.47 8.96 -8.89
N ALA A 109 6.29 10.21 -8.50
CA ALA A 109 7.39 11.18 -8.35
C ALA A 109 8.00 11.09 -6.94
N LYS A 110 8.77 12.10 -6.51
CA LYS A 110 9.33 12.13 -5.13
C LYS A 110 8.26 12.33 -4.06
N ASP A 111 7.34 13.28 -4.29
CA ASP A 111 6.35 13.71 -3.29
C ASP A 111 4.90 13.60 -3.79
N THR A 112 4.70 13.19 -5.05
CA THR A 112 3.40 13.16 -5.70
C THR A 112 3.18 11.90 -6.52
N ALA A 113 1.98 11.33 -6.43
CA ALA A 113 1.52 10.26 -7.28
C ALA A 113 0.49 10.80 -8.28
N THR A 114 0.82 10.78 -9.57
CA THR A 114 -0.07 11.27 -10.63
C THR A 114 -0.79 10.11 -11.29
N PHE A 115 -2.11 10.05 -11.13
CA PHE A 115 -2.98 9.05 -11.75
C PHE A 115 -3.35 9.50 -13.16
N MET A 116 -3.09 8.63 -14.14
CA MET A 116 -3.17 8.95 -15.56
C MET A 116 -4.41 8.37 -16.22
N SER A 117 -4.71 7.08 -15.99
CA SER A 117 -5.85 6.40 -16.62
C SER A 117 -6.41 5.27 -15.75
N LEU A 118 -7.68 4.96 -15.96
CA LEU A 118 -8.46 3.90 -15.36
C LEU A 118 -9.17 3.11 -16.45
N LYS A 119 -8.82 1.82 -16.57
CA LYS A 119 -9.44 0.89 -17.51
C LYS A 119 -10.30 -0.10 -16.73
N THR A 120 -11.50 -0.37 -17.24
CA THR A 120 -12.37 -1.43 -16.71
C THR A 120 -12.15 -2.71 -17.51
N LEU A 121 -11.81 -3.79 -16.81
CA LEU A 121 -11.69 -5.13 -17.37
C LEU A 121 -13.08 -5.79 -17.36
N ARG A 122 -13.48 -6.38 -18.48
CA ARG A 122 -14.71 -7.16 -18.62
C ARG A 122 -14.49 -8.61 -18.24
#